data_AF-A0A846UPY0-F1
#
_entry.id   AF-A0A846UPY0-F1
#
_cell.length_a   1.000
_cell.length_b   1.000
_cell.length_c   1.000
_cell.angle_alpha   90.00
_cell.angle_beta   90.00
_cell.angle_gamma   90.00
#
_symmetry.space_group_name_H-M   'P 1'
#
loop_
_entity.id
_entity.type
_entity.pdbx_description
1 polymer ?
#
loop_
_entity_poly.entity_id
_entity_poly.type
_entity_poly.pdbx_seq_one_letter_code
_entity_poly.pdbx_strand_id
1 'polypeptide(L)'
;MRAALLIVLGLAIGIVGTVFAMNALKQRNPFPHAVMDVMAHHSGALRNAVKGQRCEAAANAVHLQRLLSTSSDIVPAFPGMDQGFIDEANQLHTQLQAAVQAAPADCAALAAALKPVGETCQSCHQKYR
;
A
#
# COMPACT_ATOMS: atom_id res chain seq x y z
N MET A 1 10.74 -54.53 -10.74
CA MET A 1 11.32 -53.97 -9.50
C MET A 1 12.05 -52.64 -9.76
N ARG A 2 13.14 -52.61 -10.56
CA ARG A 2 13.93 -51.39 -10.82
C ARG A 2 13.14 -50.22 -11.43
N ALA A 3 12.33 -50.48 -12.46
CA ALA A 3 11.52 -49.44 -13.10
C ALA A 3 10.48 -48.82 -12.16
N ALA A 4 9.83 -49.64 -11.32
CA ALA A 4 8.85 -49.16 -10.33
C ALA A 4 9.52 -48.26 -9.28
N LEU A 5 10.72 -48.61 -8.81
CA LEU A 5 11.49 -47.78 -7.86
C LEU A 5 11.87 -46.43 -8.46
N LEU A 6 12.28 -46.39 -9.74
CA LEU A 6 12.61 -45.15 -10.44
C LEU A 6 11.37 -44.24 -10.63
N ILE A 7 10.21 -44.85 -10.94
CA ILE A 7 8.95 -44.10 -11.06
C ILE A 7 8.56 -43.49 -9.72
N VAL A 8 8.62 -44.25 -8.62
CA VAL A 8 8.32 -43.74 -7.28
C VAL A 8 9.28 -42.63 -6.88
N LEU A 9 10.58 -42.79 -7.15
CA LEU A 9 11.58 -41.77 -6.86
C LEU A 9 11.34 -40.48 -7.65
N GLY A 10 11.07 -40.58 -8.96
CA GLY A 10 10.76 -39.42 -9.79
C GLY A 10 9.50 -38.70 -9.33
N LEU A 11 8.47 -39.44 -8.92
CA LEU A 11 7.22 -38.89 -8.42
C LEU A 11 7.42 -38.19 -7.07
N ALA A 12 8.22 -38.77 -6.17
CA ALA A 12 8.58 -38.14 -4.90
C ALA A 12 9.35 -36.83 -5.11
N ILE A 13 10.35 -36.82 -6.00
CA ILE A 13 11.12 -35.59 -6.33
C ILE A 13 10.20 -34.54 -6.97
N GLY A 14 9.31 -34.94 -7.88
CA GLY A 14 8.36 -34.05 -8.53
C GLY A 14 7.38 -33.40 -7.54
N ILE A 15 6.85 -34.16 -6.58
CA ILE A 15 5.98 -33.63 -5.52
C ILE A 15 6.74 -32.62 -4.68
N VAL A 16 7.95 -32.98 -4.21
CA VAL A 16 8.77 -32.09 -3.38
C VAL A 16 9.08 -30.79 -4.12
N GLY A 17 9.54 -30.87 -5.37
CA GLY A 17 9.81 -29.70 -6.20
C GLY A 17 8.59 -28.80 -6.40
N THR A 18 7.41 -29.39 -6.62
CA THR A 18 6.15 -28.65 -6.78
C THR A 18 5.75 -27.91 -5.51
N VAL A 19 5.84 -28.55 -4.34
CA VAL A 19 5.53 -27.91 -3.05
C VAL A 19 6.46 -26.74 -2.77
N PHE A 20 7.77 -26.90 -3.02
CA PHE A 20 8.73 -25.80 -2.85
C PHE A 20 8.45 -24.63 -3.81
N ALA A 21 8.15 -24.92 -5.08
CA ALA A 21 7.79 -23.89 -6.06
C ALA A 21 6.52 -23.14 -5.67
N MET A 22 5.45 -23.86 -5.26
CA MET A 22 4.21 -23.24 -4.79
C MET A 22 4.43 -22.42 -3.52
N ASN A 23 5.26 -22.88 -2.59
CA ASN A 23 5.55 -22.14 -1.37
C ASN A 23 6.37 -20.86 -1.65
N ALA A 24 7.31 -20.91 -2.59
CA ALA A 24 8.05 -19.73 -3.03
C ALA A 24 7.15 -18.70 -3.74
N LEU A 25 6.19 -19.17 -4.55
CA LEU A 25 5.19 -18.30 -5.17
C LEU A 25 4.22 -17.71 -4.14
N LYS A 26 3.82 -18.48 -3.12
CA LYS A 26 2.98 -18.00 -2.02
C LYS A 26 3.67 -16.92 -1.18
N GLN A 27 4.99 -16.99 -1.03
CA GLN A 27 5.79 -15.96 -0.37
C GLN A 27 5.89 -14.66 -1.19
N ARG A 28 5.72 -14.73 -2.51
CA ARG A 28 5.50 -13.52 -3.33
C ARG A 28 4.08 -13.01 -3.12
N ASN A 29 3.86 -12.28 -2.04
CA ASN A 29 2.67 -11.45 -1.90
C ASN A 29 2.98 -10.04 -2.43
N PRO A 30 2.62 -9.69 -3.68
CA PRO A 30 2.87 -8.36 -4.23
C PRO A 30 1.98 -7.29 -3.58
N PHE A 31 0.97 -7.69 -2.81
CA PHE A 31 -0.09 -6.78 -2.34
C PHE A 31 0.41 -5.62 -1.47
N PRO A 32 1.21 -5.82 -0.40
CA PRO A 32 1.75 -4.70 0.38
C PRO A 32 2.55 -3.69 -0.45
N HIS A 33 3.35 -4.15 -1.42
CA HIS A 33 4.04 -3.25 -2.35
C HIS A 33 3.05 -2.50 -3.26
N ALA A 34 2.07 -3.21 -3.84
CA ALA A 34 1.06 -2.61 -4.70
C ALA A 34 0.25 -1.53 -3.99
N VAL A 35 -0.14 -1.75 -2.72
CA VAL A 35 -0.82 -0.73 -1.89
C VAL A 35 0.05 0.52 -1.76
N MET A 36 1.33 0.36 -1.38
CA MET A 36 2.24 1.49 -1.21
C MET A 36 2.54 2.22 -2.54
N ASP A 37 2.65 1.50 -3.65
CA ASP A 37 2.88 2.08 -4.98
C ASP A 37 1.69 2.93 -5.44
N VAL A 38 0.46 2.44 -5.22
CA VAL A 38 -0.77 3.19 -5.52
C VAL A 38 -0.86 4.45 -4.64
N MET A 39 -0.56 4.33 -3.34
CA MET A 39 -0.52 5.51 -2.46
C MET A 39 0.56 6.52 -2.88
N ALA A 40 1.75 6.05 -3.27
CA ALA A 40 2.83 6.90 -3.77
C ALA A 40 2.41 7.64 -5.05
N HIS A 41 1.70 6.97 -5.97
CA HIS A 41 1.17 7.58 -7.18
C HIS A 41 0.22 8.74 -6.87
N HIS A 42 -0.83 8.51 -6.07
CA HIS A 42 -1.83 9.56 -5.80
C HIS A 42 -1.28 10.69 -4.93
N SER A 43 -0.45 10.38 -3.92
CA SER A 43 0.21 11.42 -3.11
C SER A 43 1.21 12.24 -3.93
N GLY A 44 1.96 11.60 -4.84
CA GLY A 44 2.85 12.26 -5.78
C GLY A 44 2.12 13.21 -6.73
N ALA A 45 0.98 12.78 -7.27
CA ALA A 45 0.14 13.62 -8.13
C ALA A 45 -0.33 14.90 -7.41
N LEU A 46 -0.81 14.77 -6.17
CA LEU A 46 -1.23 15.91 -5.34
C LEU A 46 -0.07 16.87 -5.01
N ARG A 47 1.11 16.34 -4.67
CA ARG A 47 2.32 17.15 -4.45
C ARG A 47 2.74 17.89 -5.72
N ASN A 48 2.67 17.23 -6.87
CA ASN A 48 2.98 17.84 -8.16
C ASN A 48 1.95 18.92 -8.54
N ALA A 49 0.67 18.73 -8.21
CA ALA A 49 -0.36 19.75 -8.38
C ALA A 49 -0.04 21.02 -7.57
N VAL A 50 0.33 20.89 -6.29
CA VAL A 50 0.77 22.03 -5.45
C VAL A 50 1.98 22.73 -6.05
N LYS A 51 3.03 21.97 -6.41
CA LYS A 51 4.26 22.53 -7.00
C LYS A 51 4.00 23.24 -8.33
N GLY A 52 3.12 22.68 -9.16
CA GLY A 52 2.76 23.21 -10.46
C GLY A 52 1.70 24.31 -10.41
N GLN A 53 1.17 24.66 -9.24
CA GLN A 53 0.05 25.58 -9.08
C GLN A 53 -1.21 25.16 -9.89
N ARG A 54 -1.47 23.84 -9.98
CA ARG A 54 -2.58 23.23 -10.73
C ARG A 54 -3.52 22.46 -9.80
N CYS A 55 -4.08 23.14 -8.81
CA CYS A 55 -4.87 22.51 -7.74
C CYS A 55 -6.37 22.60 -8.01
N GLU A 56 -6.80 22.10 -9.16
CA GLU A 56 -8.22 22.05 -9.52
C GLU A 56 -8.99 21.15 -8.54
N ALA A 57 -10.07 21.68 -7.95
CA ALA A 57 -10.82 20.99 -6.89
C ALA A 57 -11.26 19.57 -7.27
N ALA A 58 -11.76 19.38 -8.49
CA ALA A 58 -12.21 18.08 -8.98
C ALA A 58 -11.04 17.07 -9.10
N ALA A 59 -9.89 17.51 -9.63
CA ALA A 59 -8.70 16.66 -9.74
C ALA A 59 -8.16 16.28 -8.36
N ASN A 60 -8.09 17.25 -7.44
CA ASN A 60 -7.65 17.01 -6.06
C ASN A 60 -8.55 16.00 -5.35
N ALA A 61 -9.87 16.16 -5.48
CA ALA A 61 -10.85 15.27 -4.86
C ALA A 61 -10.68 13.82 -5.30
N VAL A 62 -10.42 13.58 -6.60
CA VAL A 62 -10.18 12.22 -7.12
C VAL A 62 -8.96 11.58 -6.44
N HIS A 63 -7.83 12.27 -6.36
CA HIS A 63 -6.62 11.69 -5.76
C HIS A 63 -6.77 11.51 -4.23
N LEU A 64 -7.43 12.43 -3.53
CA LEU A 64 -7.68 12.32 -2.09
C LEU A 64 -8.62 11.15 -1.77
N GLN A 65 -9.70 10.96 -2.54
CA GLN A 65 -10.60 9.82 -2.39
C GLN A 65 -9.90 8.49 -2.67
N ARG A 66 -9.02 8.45 -3.68
CA ARG A 66 -8.22 7.25 -3.96
C ARG A 66 -7.26 6.92 -2.82
N LEU A 67 -6.57 7.91 -2.26
CA LEU A 67 -5.74 7.70 -1.07
C LEU A 67 -6.57 7.19 0.12
N LEU A 68 -7.72 7.81 0.41
CA LEU A 68 -8.59 7.37 1.49
C LEU A 68 -9.05 5.93 1.29
N SER A 69 -9.51 5.57 0.08
CA SER A 69 -9.91 4.21 -0.24
C SER A 69 -8.76 3.21 -0.13
N THR A 70 -7.56 3.54 -0.63
CA THR A 70 -6.42 2.63 -0.54
C THR A 70 -5.89 2.50 0.88
N SER A 71 -6.08 3.51 1.74
CA SER A 71 -5.63 3.45 3.13
C SER A 71 -6.32 2.36 3.95
N SER A 72 -7.56 1.96 3.62
CA SER A 72 -8.23 0.83 4.28
C SER A 72 -7.61 -0.53 3.95
N ASP A 73 -6.77 -0.60 2.91
CA ASP A 73 -6.10 -1.83 2.49
C ASP A 73 -4.75 -2.03 3.21
N ILE A 74 -4.25 -1.03 3.95
CA ILE A 74 -2.93 -1.10 4.60
C ILE A 74 -2.89 -2.24 5.62
N VAL A 75 -3.79 -2.27 6.61
CA VAL A 75 -3.74 -3.31 7.65
C VAL A 75 -3.94 -4.72 7.06
N PRO A 76 -4.89 -4.96 6.14
CA PRO A 76 -5.01 -6.24 5.44
C PRO A 76 -3.77 -6.64 4.61
N ALA A 77 -3.04 -5.67 4.04
CA ALA A 77 -1.89 -5.95 3.20
C ALA A 77 -0.62 -6.34 3.99
N PHE A 78 -0.55 -6.00 5.28
CA PHE A 78 0.59 -6.27 6.14
C PHE A 78 0.18 -7.16 7.35
N PRO A 79 -0.09 -8.46 7.13
CA PRO A 79 -0.53 -9.36 8.20
C PRO A 79 0.60 -9.60 9.22
N GLY A 80 0.25 -9.61 10.51
CA GLY A 80 1.18 -9.93 11.60
C GLY A 80 2.00 -8.74 12.12
N MET A 81 1.71 -7.53 11.68
CA MET A 81 2.30 -6.32 12.24
C MET A 81 1.79 -6.03 13.66
N ASP A 82 2.58 -5.31 14.45
CA ASP A 82 2.24 -4.93 15.81
C ASP A 82 1.16 -3.82 15.88
N GLN A 83 0.70 -3.54 17.10
CA GLN A 83 -0.31 -2.51 17.33
C GLN A 83 0.16 -1.11 16.91
N GLY A 84 1.44 -0.80 17.05
CA GLY A 84 1.98 0.50 16.68
C GLY A 84 1.88 0.76 15.17
N PHE A 85 2.06 -0.27 14.34
CA PHE A 85 1.83 -0.17 12.90
C PHE A 85 0.36 0.07 12.57
N ILE A 86 -0.54 -0.66 13.25
CA ILE A 86 -1.99 -0.54 13.07
C ILE A 86 -2.44 0.88 13.44
N ASP A 87 -1.92 1.44 14.53
CA ASP A 87 -2.24 2.80 14.99
C ASP A 87 -1.78 3.87 13.98
N GLU A 88 -0.56 3.75 13.43
CA GLU A 88 -0.06 4.65 12.37
C GLU A 88 -0.91 4.57 11.09
N ALA A 89 -1.33 3.36 10.69
CA ALA A 89 -2.21 3.15 9.53
C ALA A 89 -3.59 3.78 9.75
N ASN A 90 -4.17 3.63 10.94
CA ASN A 90 -5.44 4.25 11.31
C ASN A 90 -5.32 5.78 11.37
N GLN A 91 -4.23 6.30 11.91
CA GLN A 91 -3.96 7.74 11.93
C GLN A 91 -3.91 8.30 10.50
N LEU A 92 -3.25 7.59 9.57
CA LEU A 92 -3.21 8.00 8.16
C LEU A 92 -4.61 8.03 7.56
N HIS A 93 -5.42 7.00 7.83
CA HIS A 93 -6.82 6.96 7.39
C HIS A 93 -7.62 8.17 7.90
N THR A 94 -7.49 8.52 9.18
CA THR A 94 -8.15 9.69 9.77
C THR A 94 -7.70 11.00 9.11
N GLN A 95 -6.40 11.18 8.86
CA GLN A 95 -5.90 12.40 8.20
C GLN A 95 -6.37 12.51 6.75
N LEU A 96 -6.42 11.39 6.03
CA LEU A 96 -6.97 11.34 4.68
C LEU A 96 -8.47 11.63 4.65
N GLN A 97 -9.21 11.12 5.64
CA GLN A 97 -10.64 11.43 5.79
C GLN A 97 -10.83 12.94 6.00
N ALA A 98 -10.06 13.55 6.90
CA ALA A 98 -10.10 15.00 7.13
C ALA A 98 -9.75 15.80 5.85
N ALA A 99 -8.73 15.38 5.11
CA ALA A 99 -8.34 16.02 3.85
C ALA A 99 -9.42 15.93 2.77
N VAL A 100 -10.12 14.79 2.66
CA VAL A 100 -11.27 14.63 1.76
C VAL A 100 -12.42 15.55 2.17
N GLN A 101 -12.76 15.62 3.46
CA GLN A 101 -13.84 16.46 3.97
C GLN A 101 -13.55 17.96 3.84
N ALA A 102 -12.26 18.35 3.92
CA ALA A 102 -11.84 19.74 3.73
C ALA A 102 -12.06 20.26 2.31
N ALA A 103 -12.24 19.37 1.32
CA ALA A 103 -12.52 19.70 -0.08
C ALA A 103 -11.68 20.88 -0.63
N PRO A 104 -10.34 20.77 -0.62
CA PRO A 104 -9.45 21.90 -0.93
C PRO A 104 -9.66 22.41 -2.37
N ALA A 105 -10.09 23.67 -2.48
CA ALA A 105 -10.42 24.33 -3.74
C ALA A 105 -9.26 25.09 -4.40
N ASP A 106 -8.13 25.23 -3.68
CA ASP A 106 -6.92 25.89 -4.16
C ASP A 106 -5.64 25.23 -3.63
N CYS A 107 -4.48 25.72 -4.08
CA CYS A 107 -3.19 25.14 -3.71
C CYS A 107 -2.78 25.38 -2.26
N ALA A 108 -3.21 26.48 -1.63
CA ALA A 108 -2.89 26.75 -0.24
C ALA A 108 -3.68 25.82 0.68
N ALA A 109 -4.98 25.66 0.42
CA ALA A 109 -5.86 24.71 1.09
C ALA A 109 -5.38 23.27 0.88
N LEU A 110 -4.97 22.91 -0.35
CA LEU A 110 -4.44 21.58 -0.63
C LEU A 110 -3.13 21.32 0.13
N ALA A 111 -2.18 22.26 0.11
CA ALA A 111 -0.93 22.11 0.84
C ALA A 111 -1.16 21.95 2.35
N ALA A 112 -2.09 22.72 2.92
CA ALA A 112 -2.47 22.61 4.33
C ALA A 112 -3.10 21.24 4.65
N ALA A 113 -4.00 20.74 3.80
CA ALA A 113 -4.62 19.42 3.95
C ALA A 113 -3.63 18.25 3.79
N LEU A 114 -2.62 18.39 2.93
CA LEU A 114 -1.62 17.34 2.70
C LEU A 114 -0.53 17.27 3.77
N LYS A 115 -0.30 18.35 4.51
CA LYS A 115 0.74 18.40 5.54
C LYS A 115 0.60 17.27 6.57
N PRO A 116 -0.53 17.10 7.28
CA PRO A 116 -0.67 16.04 8.28
C PRO A 116 -0.61 14.64 7.65
N VAL A 117 -1.15 14.47 6.43
CA VAL A 117 -1.05 13.21 5.67
C VAL A 117 0.43 12.85 5.44
N GLY A 118 1.24 13.82 4.97
CA GLY A 118 2.66 13.62 4.73
C GLY A 118 3.46 13.32 5.99
N GLU A 119 3.13 13.98 7.09
CA GLU A 119 3.73 13.72 8.41
C GLU A 119 3.44 12.28 8.88
N THR A 120 2.20 11.79 8.76
CA THR A 120 1.87 10.40 9.11
C THR A 120 2.52 9.39 8.15
N CYS A 121 2.58 9.67 6.84
CA CYS A 121 3.35 8.83 5.91
C CYS A 121 4.82 8.71 6.35
N GLN A 122 5.43 9.83 6.78
CA GLN A 122 6.82 9.86 7.22
C GLN A 122 7.01 9.14 8.57
N SER A 123 6.11 9.34 9.53
CA SER A 123 6.17 8.68 10.85
C SER A 123 6.13 7.16 10.72
N CYS A 124 5.17 6.64 9.95
CA CYS A 124 5.06 5.20 9.68
C CYS A 124 6.31 4.65 8.99
N HIS A 125 6.77 5.30 7.91
CA HIS A 125 7.94 4.82 7.16
C HIS A 125 9.26 4.92 7.93
N GLN A 126 9.41 5.83 8.89
CA GLN A 126 10.61 5.84 9.73
C GLN A 126 10.71 4.62 10.65
N LYS A 127 9.58 4.01 11.00
CA LYS A 127 9.51 2.90 11.95
C LYS A 127 9.46 1.54 11.26
N TYR A 128 8.81 1.45 10.09
CA TYR A 128 8.42 0.17 9.48
C TYR A 128 8.91 -0.07 8.04
N ARG A 129 9.76 0.82 7.49
CA ARG A 129 10.36 0.66 6.16
C ARG A 129 11.88 0.56 6.26
#